data_AF-A0A8T6G6W0-F1
#
_entry.id   AF-A0A8T6G6W0-F1
#
_cell.length_a   1.000
_cell.length_b   1.000
_cell.length_c   1.000
_cell.angle_alpha   90.00
_cell.angle_beta   90.00
_cell.angle_gamma   90.00
#
_symmetry.space_group_name_H-M   'P 1'
#
loop_
_entity.id
_entity.type
_entity.pdbx_description
1 polymer ?
#
loop_
_entity_poly.entity_id
_entity_poly.type
_entity_poly.pdbx_seq_one_letter_code
_entity_poly.pdbx_strand_id
1 'polypeptide(L)'
;MQMAADTDNTPKIFHKWKPIEPIDSASQAYDFGEIDSLQREWLRIKQEVESSNTNAYKAFTDRLTRRWSIETGIIEGIYDLDSGVTETLIERGIATEYISRGSTNKEPAELVQVLKDHQESVASVNYWIEQRRPLSKTFILSLHSQILRSQDTHTAVNQFGQRFEATLNRGEFKNQPNNPTRSDGTVHEYCPPEQVESELDSLLSMYEGYDSEGCHPLILAAWLHHRFTQIHPFADGNGRVGRAILTWHLVKNRYFPIVISRDDRTEYIDALEQADAGNLKHLISLFVNLEKTVVVQALAPSDLVDEVIDSIVERAGLRQASESHQMSRVNEVAVKLQESAEFYLSEKAQNIQNKLVEVNLFVSPDVRAGHTSGHYFHQYNAHMHEISKKLQYSVNFNEYIYTIELDLETHNVGLAPRMLFVISLFHIGHTSHSTGVMAATAFAEMQGPIPYSSQRHPELITSSIGNAPFYNCTVAPFTFTWNDSAEEVSPRFINWTEACLSIALRYWMENSDASP
;
A
#
# COMPACT_ATOMS: atom_id res chain seq x y z
N MET A 1 17.13 -46.70 40.37
CA MET A 1 16.41 -46.49 39.10
C MET A 1 16.51 -45.00 38.82
N GLN A 2 17.51 -44.62 38.03
CA GLN A 2 17.86 -43.23 37.76
C GLN A 2 17.03 -42.83 36.52
N MET A 3 16.06 -41.93 36.69
CA MET A 3 15.35 -41.34 35.57
C MET A 3 16.30 -40.38 34.87
N ALA A 4 16.76 -40.74 33.67
CA ALA A 4 17.40 -39.82 32.76
C ALA A 4 16.36 -38.77 32.34
N ALA A 5 16.62 -37.51 32.67
CA ALA A 5 15.96 -36.39 32.03
C ALA A 5 16.57 -36.28 30.63
N ASP A 6 15.81 -36.69 29.62
CA ASP A 6 16.06 -36.33 28.22
C ASP A 6 15.92 -34.80 28.12
N THR A 7 17.03 -34.08 28.27
CA THR A 7 17.12 -32.70 27.80
C THR A 7 17.43 -32.77 26.32
N ASP A 8 16.40 -33.04 25.52
CA ASP A 8 16.47 -32.83 24.08
C ASP A 8 16.64 -31.33 23.85
N ASN A 9 17.90 -30.91 23.71
CA ASN A 9 18.32 -29.51 23.57
C ASN A 9 18.26 -29.09 22.09
N THR A 10 17.44 -29.76 21.28
CA THR A 10 17.21 -29.39 19.89
C THR A 10 16.33 -28.12 19.85
N PRO A 11 16.73 -27.09 19.09
CA PRO A 11 15.91 -25.90 18.91
C PRO A 11 14.55 -26.29 18.34
N LYS A 12 13.47 -25.78 18.93
CA LYS A 12 12.13 -25.97 18.36
C LYS A 12 12.07 -25.30 16.99
N ILE A 13 11.68 -26.03 15.96
CA ILE A 13 11.58 -25.52 14.59
C ILE A 13 10.18 -24.93 14.40
N PHE A 14 10.10 -23.64 14.07
CA PHE A 14 8.85 -22.97 13.68
C PHE A 14 8.50 -23.27 12.22
N HIS A 15 9.48 -23.08 11.32
CA HIS A 15 9.35 -23.37 9.90
C HIS A 15 10.50 -24.27 9.49
N LYS A 16 10.17 -25.43 8.92
CA LYS A 16 11.14 -26.38 8.39
C LYS A 16 11.33 -26.12 6.91
N TRP A 17 12.57 -26.01 6.46
CA TRP A 17 12.86 -25.75 5.07
C TRP A 17 12.31 -26.88 4.19
N LYS A 18 11.74 -26.50 3.05
CA LYS A 18 11.33 -27.36 1.94
C LYS A 18 11.73 -26.72 0.62
N PRO A 19 11.96 -27.51 -0.45
CA PRO A 19 12.16 -26.97 -1.79
C PRO A 19 11.03 -26.03 -2.20
N ILE A 20 11.35 -25.04 -3.04
CA ILE A 20 10.37 -24.08 -3.53
C ILE A 20 9.23 -24.77 -4.27
N GLU A 21 8.01 -24.30 -4.03
CA GLU A 21 6.80 -24.87 -4.64
C GLU A 21 6.31 -24.00 -5.80
N PRO A 22 5.59 -24.57 -6.78
CA PRO A 22 4.95 -23.81 -7.85
C PRO A 22 3.92 -22.80 -7.30
N ILE A 23 3.39 -21.93 -8.17
CA ILE A 23 2.25 -21.06 -7.84
C ILE A 23 1.03 -21.94 -7.53
N ASP A 24 0.38 -21.70 -6.40
CA ASP A 24 -0.82 -22.45 -6.02
C ASP A 24 -2.04 -21.99 -6.85
N SER A 25 -3.01 -22.89 -7.04
CA SER A 25 -4.20 -22.61 -7.85
C SER A 25 -5.16 -21.60 -7.20
N ALA A 26 -5.14 -21.45 -5.88
CA ALA A 26 -6.01 -20.50 -5.19
C ALA A 26 -5.58 -19.04 -5.44
N SER A 27 -4.28 -18.82 -5.58
CA SER A 27 -3.67 -17.54 -5.95
C SER A 27 -4.09 -17.06 -7.35
N GLN A 28 -4.40 -17.99 -8.26
CA GLN A 28 -4.89 -17.64 -9.60
C GLN A 28 -6.34 -17.11 -9.60
N ALA A 29 -7.11 -17.31 -8.53
CA ALA A 29 -8.50 -16.88 -8.43
C ALA A 29 -8.67 -15.46 -7.84
N TYR A 30 -7.59 -14.67 -7.75
CA TYR A 30 -7.64 -13.32 -7.21
C TYR A 30 -8.33 -12.35 -8.19
N ASP A 31 -9.15 -11.41 -7.69
CA ASP A 31 -9.79 -10.38 -8.51
C ASP A 31 -8.85 -9.19 -8.72
N PHE A 32 -8.36 -9.04 -9.95
CA PHE A 32 -7.49 -7.94 -10.37
C PHE A 32 -8.24 -6.79 -11.06
N GLY A 33 -9.57 -6.87 -11.21
CA GLY A 33 -10.29 -5.97 -12.10
C GLY A 33 -10.11 -4.49 -11.77
N GLU A 34 -10.00 -4.13 -10.48
CA GLU A 34 -9.77 -2.73 -10.07
C GLU A 34 -8.38 -2.22 -10.46
N ILE A 35 -7.33 -2.99 -10.15
CA ILE A 35 -5.95 -2.60 -10.47
C ILE A 35 -5.69 -2.65 -11.98
N ASP A 36 -6.27 -3.62 -12.70
CA ASP A 36 -6.17 -3.69 -14.17
C ASP A 36 -6.84 -2.49 -14.85
N SER A 37 -7.97 -2.02 -14.33
CA SER A 37 -8.61 -0.79 -14.81
C SER A 37 -7.76 0.44 -14.52
N LEU A 38 -7.26 0.60 -13.29
CA LEU A 38 -6.35 1.70 -12.94
C LEU A 38 -5.08 1.70 -13.79
N GLN A 39 -4.49 0.53 -14.00
CA GLN A 39 -3.24 0.38 -14.73
C GLN A 39 -3.41 0.71 -16.22
N ARG A 40 -4.54 0.31 -16.83
CA ARG A 40 -4.88 0.73 -18.21
C ARG A 40 -4.99 2.26 -18.32
N GLU A 41 -5.65 2.89 -17.34
CA GLU A 41 -5.82 4.34 -17.33
C GLU A 41 -4.49 5.06 -17.13
N TRP A 42 -3.66 4.58 -16.20
CA TRP A 42 -2.30 5.07 -16.01
C TRP A 42 -1.46 4.99 -17.28
N LEU A 43 -1.46 3.84 -17.97
CA LEU A 43 -0.69 3.68 -19.20
C LEU A 43 -1.14 4.64 -20.31
N ARG A 44 -2.43 4.99 -20.35
CA ARG A 44 -2.96 6.03 -21.25
C ARG A 44 -2.42 7.41 -20.88
N ILE A 45 -2.57 7.82 -19.61
CA ILE A 45 -2.10 9.14 -19.13
C ILE A 45 -0.59 9.26 -19.29
N LYS A 46 0.17 8.22 -18.97
CA LYS A 46 1.63 8.19 -19.15
C LYS A 46 2.05 8.50 -20.58
N GLN A 47 1.38 7.93 -21.59
CA GLN A 47 1.67 8.25 -23.00
C GLN A 47 1.44 9.73 -23.31
N GLU A 48 0.43 10.35 -22.71
CA GLU A 48 0.12 11.78 -22.88
C GLU A 48 1.15 12.67 -22.17
N VAL A 49 1.56 12.29 -20.96
CA VAL A 49 2.56 13.02 -20.15
C VAL A 49 3.96 12.93 -20.77
N GLU A 50 4.38 11.74 -21.23
CA GLU A 50 5.66 11.55 -21.94
C GLU A 50 5.69 12.35 -23.26
N SER A 51 4.56 12.47 -23.95
CA SER A 51 4.45 13.28 -25.19
C SER A 51 4.48 14.80 -24.96
N SER A 52 4.27 15.25 -23.72
CA SER A 52 4.19 16.67 -23.35
C SER A 52 5.47 17.21 -22.69
N ASN A 53 6.49 16.37 -22.51
CA ASN A 53 7.81 16.75 -21.95
C ASN A 53 7.71 17.35 -20.53
N THR A 54 6.71 16.92 -19.76
CA THR A 54 6.40 17.43 -18.41
C THR A 54 7.41 16.86 -17.39
N ASN A 55 8.10 17.70 -16.60
CA ASN A 55 9.05 17.22 -15.59
C ASN A 55 8.35 16.58 -14.38
N ALA A 56 7.05 16.81 -14.19
CA ALA A 56 6.28 16.30 -13.06
C ALA A 56 6.32 14.76 -12.92
N TYR A 57 6.25 14.00 -14.03
CA TYR A 57 6.36 12.54 -13.96
C TYR A 57 7.75 12.10 -13.51
N LYS A 58 8.79 12.74 -14.05
CA LYS A 58 10.18 12.47 -13.63
C LYS A 58 10.36 12.78 -12.14
N ALA A 59 9.85 13.92 -11.66
CA ALA A 59 9.89 14.30 -10.25
C ALA A 59 9.17 13.28 -9.36
N PHE A 60 7.99 12.80 -9.77
CA PHE A 60 7.27 11.73 -9.08
C PHE A 60 8.11 10.44 -9.01
N THR A 61 8.66 9.98 -10.12
CA THR A 61 9.49 8.76 -10.15
C THR A 61 10.78 8.91 -9.33
N ASP A 62 11.37 10.11 -9.29
CA ASP A 62 12.54 10.41 -8.48
C ASP A 62 12.20 10.32 -6.98
N ARG A 63 11.06 10.87 -6.55
CA ARG A 63 10.57 10.73 -5.17
C ARG A 63 10.27 9.28 -4.81
N LEU A 64 9.57 8.55 -5.68
CA LEU A 64 9.26 7.14 -5.46
C LEU A 64 10.54 6.30 -5.30
N THR A 65 11.54 6.55 -6.15
CA THR A 65 12.84 5.88 -6.09
C THR A 65 13.59 6.21 -4.79
N ARG A 66 13.57 7.48 -4.34
CA ARG A 66 14.18 7.87 -3.06
C ARG A 66 13.47 7.21 -1.88
N ARG A 67 12.13 7.19 -1.89
CA ARG A 67 11.33 6.51 -0.86
C ARG A 67 11.67 5.02 -0.80
N TRP A 68 11.72 4.33 -1.95
CA TRP A 68 12.17 2.94 -2.05
C TRP A 68 13.57 2.74 -1.45
N SER A 69 14.51 3.63 -1.79
CA SER A 69 15.91 3.56 -1.35
C SER A 69 16.08 3.73 0.16
N ILE A 70 15.17 4.46 0.80
CA ILE A 70 15.15 4.72 2.24
C ILE A 70 14.42 3.58 2.97
N GLU A 71 13.17 3.29 2.61
CA GLU A 71 12.34 2.33 3.34
C GLU A 71 12.88 0.89 3.28
N THR A 72 13.53 0.51 2.17
CA THR A 72 14.15 -0.82 2.04
C THR A 72 15.27 -1.07 3.07
N GLY A 73 15.95 -0.04 3.57
CA GLY A 73 16.95 -0.16 4.61
C GLY A 73 16.36 -0.17 6.02
N ILE A 74 15.32 0.63 6.25
CA ILE A 74 14.61 0.72 7.54
C ILE A 74 13.92 -0.59 7.88
N ILE A 75 13.24 -1.23 6.92
CA ILE A 75 12.55 -2.51 7.15
C ILE A 75 13.50 -3.60 7.65
N GLU A 76 14.73 -3.62 7.13
CA GLU A 76 15.79 -4.55 7.51
C GLU A 76 16.53 -4.12 8.79
N GLY A 77 16.20 -2.96 9.36
CA GLY A 77 16.86 -2.44 10.56
C GLY A 77 18.32 -2.06 10.35
N ILE A 78 18.74 -1.69 9.13
CA ILE A 78 20.12 -1.27 8.83
C ILE A 78 20.42 0.10 9.44
N TYR A 79 19.41 0.95 9.55
CA TYR A 79 19.46 2.24 10.20
C TYR A 79 18.08 2.66 10.65
N ASP A 80 18.05 3.52 11.67
CA ASP A 80 16.86 4.28 12.05
C ASP A 80 16.95 5.68 11.43
N LEU A 81 15.82 6.22 10.99
CA LEU A 81 15.76 7.56 10.42
C LEU A 81 14.47 8.25 10.83
N ASP A 82 14.57 9.47 11.35
CA ASP A 82 13.44 10.32 11.70
C ASP A 82 12.50 10.55 10.49
N SER A 83 11.19 10.61 10.73
CA SER A 83 10.19 10.76 9.67
C SER A 83 10.29 12.12 8.97
N GLY A 84 10.59 13.20 9.68
CA GLY A 84 10.77 14.53 9.10
C GLY A 84 12.00 14.59 8.19
N VAL A 85 13.10 13.97 8.61
CA VAL A 85 14.30 13.82 7.76
C VAL A 85 14.04 12.90 6.57
N THR A 86 13.30 11.80 6.78
CA THR A 86 12.89 10.88 5.70
C THR A 86 12.16 11.62 4.58
N GLU A 87 11.12 12.38 4.92
CA GLU A 87 10.37 13.16 3.92
C GLU A 87 11.24 14.25 3.29
N THR A 88 12.14 14.88 4.05
CA THR A 88 13.08 15.87 3.49
C THR A 88 14.00 15.25 2.43
N LEU A 89 14.54 14.05 2.66
CA LEU A 89 15.39 13.35 1.70
C LEU A 89 14.61 12.90 0.46
N ILE A 90 13.34 12.51 0.62
CA ILE A 90 12.46 12.15 -0.49
C ILE A 90 12.21 13.37 -1.38
N GLU A 91 11.84 14.50 -0.78
CA GLU A 91 11.50 15.72 -1.51
C GLU A 91 12.73 16.41 -2.13
N ARG A 92 13.78 16.60 -1.34
CA ARG A 92 14.94 17.43 -1.72
C ARG A 92 16.13 16.65 -2.26
N GLY A 93 16.10 15.32 -2.18
CA GLY A 93 17.17 14.42 -2.61
C GLY A 93 18.06 13.94 -1.46
N ILE A 94 18.83 12.89 -1.74
CA ILE A 94 19.70 12.22 -0.77
C ILE A 94 21.00 13.01 -0.61
N ALA A 95 21.10 13.80 0.46
CA ALA A 95 22.27 14.61 0.79
C ALA A 95 22.48 14.72 2.30
N THR A 96 23.75 14.80 2.70
CA THR A 96 24.15 14.87 4.12
C THR A 96 23.68 16.14 4.82
N GLU A 97 23.51 17.24 4.10
CA GLU A 97 23.05 18.52 4.65
C GLU A 97 21.62 18.49 5.20
N TYR A 98 20.81 17.51 4.79
CA TYR A 98 19.45 17.34 5.26
C TYR A 98 19.33 16.44 6.49
N ILE A 99 20.43 15.80 6.91
CA ILE A 99 20.46 14.87 8.03
C ILE A 99 20.98 15.59 9.27
N SER A 100 20.08 15.92 10.19
CA SER A 100 20.44 16.58 11.44
C SER A 100 21.07 15.61 12.44
N ARG A 101 21.91 16.11 13.36
CA ARG A 101 22.51 15.27 14.41
C ARG A 101 21.43 14.64 15.29
N GLY A 102 21.52 13.33 15.51
CA GLY A 102 20.57 12.58 16.33
C GLY A 102 19.30 12.13 15.60
N SER A 103 19.13 12.47 14.32
CA SER A 103 18.00 11.99 13.50
C SER A 103 18.16 10.57 12.95
N THR A 104 19.33 9.97 13.14
CA THR A 104 19.66 8.61 12.72
C THR A 104 20.68 7.99 13.68
N ASN A 105 20.71 6.66 13.72
CA ASN A 105 21.69 5.88 14.48
C ASN A 105 22.99 5.61 13.70
N LYS A 106 23.12 6.11 12.47
CA LYS A 106 24.31 5.93 11.62
C LYS A 106 24.97 7.28 11.32
N GLU A 107 26.28 7.28 11.09
CA GLU A 107 26.97 8.50 10.66
C GLU A 107 26.38 9.00 9.32
N PRO A 108 26.01 10.29 9.19
CA PRO A 108 25.27 10.80 8.02
C PRO A 108 25.93 10.51 6.67
N ALA A 109 27.26 10.59 6.60
CA ALA A 109 28.00 10.30 5.37
C ALA A 109 27.88 8.82 4.96
N GLU A 110 27.93 7.92 5.94
CA GLU A 110 27.78 6.49 5.69
C GLU A 110 26.33 6.15 5.32
N LEU A 111 25.34 6.75 5.99
CA LEU A 111 23.93 6.59 5.65
C LEU A 111 23.67 7.03 4.20
N VAL A 112 24.14 8.22 3.81
CA VAL A 112 23.99 8.72 2.44
C VAL A 112 24.60 7.78 1.42
N GLN A 113 25.75 7.17 1.73
CA GLN A 113 26.36 6.21 0.80
C GLN A 113 25.50 4.94 0.66
N VAL A 114 24.98 4.38 1.76
CA VAL A 114 24.05 3.24 1.72
C VAL A 114 22.79 3.58 0.90
N LEU A 115 22.20 4.76 1.12
CA LEU A 115 21.04 5.23 0.38
C LEU A 115 21.33 5.40 -1.12
N LYS A 116 22.53 5.89 -1.48
CA LYS A 116 22.97 5.99 -2.87
C LYS A 116 23.18 4.62 -3.51
N ASP A 117 23.73 3.66 -2.80
CA ASP A 117 23.89 2.29 -3.30
C ASP A 117 22.52 1.66 -3.61
N HIS A 118 21.54 1.86 -2.73
CA HIS A 118 20.15 1.45 -2.98
C HIS A 118 19.58 2.16 -4.21
N GLN A 119 19.73 3.48 -4.32
CA GLN A 119 19.22 4.27 -5.45
C GLN A 119 19.85 3.85 -6.79
N GLU A 120 21.17 3.65 -6.81
CA GLU A 120 21.91 3.17 -7.99
C GLU A 120 21.48 1.76 -8.42
N SER A 121 21.05 0.93 -7.47
CA SER A 121 20.54 -0.41 -7.79
C SER A 121 19.23 -0.34 -8.58
N VAL A 122 18.33 0.59 -8.24
CA VAL A 122 17.08 0.83 -9.00
C VAL A 122 17.40 1.37 -10.39
N ALA A 123 18.36 2.30 -10.50
CA ALA A 123 18.82 2.79 -11.80
C ALA A 123 19.42 1.67 -12.66
N SER A 124 20.18 0.75 -12.04
CA SER A 124 20.74 -0.42 -12.73
C SER A 124 19.65 -1.39 -13.20
N VAL A 125 18.61 -1.61 -12.38
CA VAL A 125 17.42 -2.38 -12.77
C VAL A 125 16.75 -1.79 -14.00
N ASN A 126 16.49 -0.48 -14.01
CA ASN A 126 15.89 0.21 -15.17
C ASN A 126 16.76 0.05 -16.42
N TYR A 127 18.07 0.27 -16.30
CA TYR A 127 19.00 0.07 -17.40
C TYR A 127 18.96 -1.37 -17.94
N TRP A 128 18.93 -2.38 -17.07
CA TRP A 128 18.86 -3.78 -17.49
C TRP A 128 17.54 -4.15 -18.18
N ILE A 129 16.43 -3.53 -17.79
CA ILE A 129 15.13 -3.68 -18.47
C ILE A 129 15.21 -3.10 -19.89
N GLU A 130 15.81 -1.92 -20.06
CA GLU A 130 16.02 -1.31 -21.38
C GLU A 130 16.90 -2.20 -22.28
N GLN A 131 17.91 -2.83 -21.71
CA GLN A 131 18.77 -3.80 -22.41
C GLN A 131 18.11 -5.18 -22.61
N ARG A 132 16.86 -5.37 -22.16
CA ARG A 132 16.12 -6.65 -22.20
C ARG A 132 16.92 -7.82 -21.60
N ARG A 133 17.69 -7.54 -20.54
CA ARG A 133 18.49 -8.55 -19.87
C ARG A 133 17.57 -9.48 -19.06
N PRO A 134 17.64 -10.81 -19.25
CA PRO A 134 16.83 -11.74 -18.47
C PRO A 134 17.32 -11.83 -17.02
N LEU A 135 16.41 -12.18 -16.11
CA LEU A 135 16.75 -12.54 -14.74
C LEU A 135 17.61 -13.81 -14.74
N SER A 136 18.75 -13.76 -14.08
CA SER A 136 19.74 -14.85 -14.05
C SER A 136 20.51 -14.83 -12.72
N LYS A 137 21.20 -15.92 -12.39
CA LYS A 137 22.08 -15.95 -11.19
C LYS A 137 23.08 -14.78 -11.20
N THR A 138 23.75 -14.51 -12.32
CA THR A 138 24.70 -13.39 -12.43
C THR A 138 24.05 -12.02 -12.25
N PHE A 139 22.81 -11.85 -12.71
CA PHE A 139 22.02 -10.64 -12.46
C PHE A 139 21.81 -10.46 -10.95
N ILE A 140 21.35 -11.51 -10.26
CA ILE A 140 21.08 -11.51 -8.82
C ILE A 140 22.35 -11.23 -8.01
N LEU A 141 23.48 -11.85 -8.37
CA LEU A 141 24.78 -11.61 -7.71
C LEU A 141 25.28 -10.18 -7.91
N SER A 142 25.11 -9.62 -9.11
CA SER A 142 25.48 -8.23 -9.42
C SER A 142 24.63 -7.25 -8.61
N LEU A 143 23.33 -7.51 -8.52
CA LEU A 143 22.39 -6.69 -7.74
C LEU A 143 22.74 -6.70 -6.24
N HIS A 144 23.04 -7.88 -5.68
CA HIS A 144 23.50 -8.00 -4.29
C HIS A 144 24.79 -7.19 -4.05
N SER A 145 25.77 -7.30 -4.96
CA SER A 145 27.02 -6.54 -4.86
C SER A 145 26.82 -5.02 -4.92
N GLN A 146 25.88 -4.55 -5.75
CA GLN A 146 25.56 -3.13 -5.87
C GLN A 146 24.81 -2.58 -4.66
N ILE A 147 23.77 -3.27 -4.18
CA ILE A 147 22.94 -2.81 -3.06
C ILE A 147 23.76 -2.73 -1.76
N LEU A 148 24.66 -3.69 -1.53
CA LEU A 148 25.42 -3.78 -0.29
C LEU A 148 26.82 -3.16 -0.43
N ARG A 149 27.10 -2.36 -1.46
CA ARG A 149 28.45 -1.83 -1.80
C ARG A 149 29.12 -1.03 -0.67
N SER A 150 28.36 -0.49 0.27
CA SER A 150 28.90 0.26 1.41
C SER A 150 28.68 -0.43 2.77
N GLN A 151 28.33 -1.72 2.74
CA GLN A 151 28.19 -2.55 3.92
C GLN A 151 29.35 -3.57 4.00
N ASP A 152 30.28 -3.36 4.93
CA ASP A 152 31.48 -4.21 5.05
C ASP A 152 31.26 -5.48 5.89
N THR A 153 30.33 -5.43 6.83
CA THR A 153 30.05 -6.50 7.78
C THR A 153 28.58 -6.85 7.83
N HIS A 154 28.28 -8.02 8.40
CA HIS A 154 26.92 -8.43 8.76
C HIS A 154 26.95 -9.12 10.13
N THR A 155 25.78 -9.19 10.77
CA THR A 155 25.64 -9.95 12.02
C THR A 155 25.57 -11.43 11.71
N ALA A 156 26.50 -12.20 12.28
CA ALA A 156 26.53 -13.66 12.23
C ALA A 156 26.32 -14.25 13.63
N VAL A 157 25.85 -15.49 13.70
CA VAL A 157 25.65 -16.23 14.94
C VAL A 157 26.57 -17.44 14.96
N ASN A 158 27.37 -17.59 16.01
CA ASN A 158 28.25 -18.76 16.15
C ASN A 158 27.47 -19.99 16.65
N GLN A 159 28.13 -21.15 16.70
CA GLN A 159 27.53 -22.41 17.19
C GLN A 159 27.00 -22.38 18.64
N PHE A 160 27.34 -21.34 19.41
CA PHE A 160 26.89 -21.12 20.79
C PHE A 160 25.74 -20.09 20.87
N GLY A 161 25.19 -19.65 19.74
CA GLY A 161 24.12 -18.64 19.70
C GLY A 161 24.59 -17.20 19.94
N GLN A 162 25.90 -16.95 19.99
CA GLN A 162 26.44 -15.61 20.23
C GLN A 162 26.55 -14.83 18.92
N ARG A 163 26.05 -13.59 18.94
CA ARG A 163 26.15 -12.66 17.80
C ARG A 163 27.54 -12.05 17.71
N PHE A 164 28.09 -11.97 16.51
CA PHE A 164 29.35 -11.29 16.21
C PHE A 164 29.29 -10.64 14.82
N GLU A 165 30.19 -9.69 14.54
CA GLU A 165 30.31 -9.10 13.20
C GLU A 165 31.26 -9.93 12.34
N ALA A 166 30.76 -10.37 11.19
CA ALA A 166 31.54 -11.08 10.17
C ALA A 166 31.68 -10.22 8.92
N THR A 167 32.81 -10.33 8.22
CA THR A 167 33.00 -9.72 6.90
C THR A 167 31.91 -10.20 5.95
N LEU A 168 31.33 -9.28 5.19
CA LEU A 168 30.32 -9.59 4.19
C LEU A 168 30.98 -9.84 2.83
N ASN A 169 30.81 -11.05 2.29
CA ASN A 169 31.17 -11.37 0.92
C ASN A 169 30.06 -10.93 -0.04
N ARG A 170 30.31 -9.85 -0.76
CA ARG A 170 29.37 -9.27 -1.72
C ARG A 170 29.34 -10.07 -3.02
N GLY A 171 28.15 -10.23 -3.59
CA GLY A 171 27.94 -10.99 -4.83
C GLY A 171 28.29 -12.48 -4.74
N GLU A 172 28.25 -13.09 -3.55
CA GLU A 172 28.51 -14.52 -3.33
C GLU A 172 27.37 -15.16 -2.54
N PHE A 173 26.99 -16.40 -2.90
CA PHE A 173 26.02 -17.16 -2.10
C PHE A 173 26.60 -17.55 -0.73
N LYS A 174 25.71 -17.73 0.24
CA LYS A 174 26.08 -18.18 1.59
C LYS A 174 26.77 -19.54 1.52
N ASN A 175 27.81 -19.70 2.35
CA ASN A 175 28.52 -20.96 2.55
C ASN A 175 28.24 -21.58 3.93
N GLN A 176 27.37 -20.95 4.73
CA GLN A 176 26.93 -21.37 6.04
C GLN A 176 25.42 -21.11 6.18
N PRO A 177 24.70 -21.87 7.04
CA PRO A 177 23.29 -21.61 7.33
C PRO A 177 23.08 -20.22 7.95
N ASN A 178 21.95 -19.58 7.62
CA ASN A 178 21.57 -18.23 8.08
C ASN A 178 20.15 -18.19 8.65
N ASN A 179 19.77 -19.26 9.36
CA ASN A 179 18.43 -19.46 9.92
C ASN A 179 18.20 -18.54 11.13
N PRO A 180 17.24 -17.61 11.11
CA PRO A 180 16.97 -16.73 12.23
C PRO A 180 16.27 -17.47 13.37
N THR A 181 16.52 -17.00 14.60
CA THR A 181 15.78 -17.41 15.79
C THR A 181 14.73 -16.35 16.11
N ARG A 182 13.46 -16.77 16.21
CA ARG A 182 12.32 -15.94 16.61
C ARG A 182 12.42 -15.56 18.09
N SER A 183 11.61 -14.57 18.51
CA SER A 183 11.55 -14.10 19.89
C SER A 183 11.09 -15.16 20.89
N ASP A 184 10.34 -16.16 20.45
CA ASP A 184 9.90 -17.32 21.23
C ASP A 184 10.96 -18.44 21.31
N GLY A 185 12.15 -18.22 20.75
CA GLY A 185 13.26 -19.18 20.73
C GLY A 185 13.17 -20.24 19.64
N THR A 186 12.13 -20.19 18.79
CA THR A 186 12.00 -21.11 17.67
C THR A 186 12.86 -20.70 16.47
N VAL A 187 13.25 -21.67 15.64
CA VAL A 187 14.07 -21.43 14.44
C VAL A 187 13.22 -21.44 13.19
N HIS A 188 13.45 -20.48 12.30
CA HIS A 188 12.94 -20.49 10.93
C HIS A 188 14.07 -20.97 9.99
N GLU A 189 13.89 -22.13 9.36
CA GLU A 189 14.89 -22.70 8.45
C GLU A 189 14.75 -22.16 7.03
N TYR A 190 15.85 -21.65 6.47
CA TYR A 190 15.99 -21.33 5.05
C TYR A 190 16.73 -22.44 4.31
N CYS A 191 16.86 -22.27 2.99
CA CYS A 191 17.57 -23.23 2.12
C CYS A 191 19.00 -23.51 2.60
N PRO A 192 19.41 -24.78 2.75
CA PRO A 192 20.79 -25.13 3.05
C PRO A 192 21.76 -24.58 1.98
N PRO A 193 22.98 -24.14 2.35
CA PRO A 193 23.96 -23.60 1.41
C PRO A 193 24.19 -24.49 0.17
N GLU A 194 24.19 -25.80 0.34
CA GLU A 194 24.45 -26.78 -0.71
C GLU A 194 23.31 -26.88 -1.73
N GLN A 195 22.11 -26.40 -1.39
CA GLN A 195 20.91 -26.44 -2.23
C GLN A 195 20.58 -25.08 -2.86
N VAL A 196 21.24 -23.99 -2.44
CA VAL A 196 20.93 -22.62 -2.90
C VAL A 196 20.99 -22.50 -4.42
N GLU A 197 22.03 -23.04 -5.05
CA GLU A 197 22.18 -22.94 -6.50
C GLU A 197 21.10 -23.68 -7.27
N SER A 198 20.77 -24.92 -6.88
CA SER A 198 19.74 -25.73 -7.54
C SER A 198 18.34 -25.15 -7.34
N GLU A 199 18.06 -24.60 -6.16
CA GLU A 199 16.78 -23.93 -5.88
C GLU A 199 16.65 -22.63 -6.69
N LEU A 200 17.73 -21.85 -6.85
CA LEU A 200 17.73 -20.67 -7.71
C LEU A 200 17.56 -21.03 -9.19
N ASP A 201 18.22 -22.09 -9.67
CA ASP A 201 18.04 -22.55 -11.05
C ASP A 201 16.58 -22.99 -11.29
N SER A 202 15.97 -23.67 -10.31
CA SER A 202 14.56 -24.05 -10.34
C SER A 202 13.63 -22.83 -10.31
N LEU A 203 13.92 -21.83 -9.47
CA LEU A 203 13.16 -20.58 -9.38
C LEU A 203 13.16 -19.84 -10.72
N LEU A 204 14.34 -19.69 -11.33
CA LEU A 204 14.50 -18.98 -12.59
C LEU A 204 13.79 -19.71 -13.74
N SER A 205 13.90 -21.04 -13.81
CA SER A 205 13.23 -21.83 -14.83
C SER A 205 11.70 -21.77 -14.71
N MET A 206 11.17 -21.89 -13.50
CA MET A 206 9.73 -21.76 -13.26
C MET A 206 9.23 -20.33 -13.54
N TYR A 207 9.99 -19.31 -13.12
CA TYR A 207 9.69 -17.92 -13.42
C TYR A 207 9.56 -17.68 -14.93
N GLU A 208 10.53 -18.16 -15.72
CA GLU A 208 10.50 -18.04 -17.19
C GLU A 208 9.27 -18.73 -17.79
N GLY A 209 8.93 -19.93 -17.29
CA GLY A 209 7.71 -20.65 -17.67
C GLY A 209 6.45 -19.80 -17.44
N TYR A 210 6.23 -19.34 -16.21
CA TYR A 210 5.05 -18.54 -15.85
C TYR A 210 4.97 -17.20 -16.57
N ASP A 211 6.10 -16.52 -16.76
CA ASP A 211 6.17 -15.26 -17.51
C ASP A 211 5.78 -15.48 -18.98
N SER A 212 6.22 -16.60 -19.58
CA SER A 212 5.87 -16.97 -20.97
C SER A 212 4.41 -17.41 -21.14
N GLU A 213 3.81 -18.01 -20.11
CA GLU A 213 2.41 -18.44 -20.08
C GLU A 213 1.43 -17.27 -19.83
N GLY A 214 1.93 -16.06 -19.58
CA GLY A 214 1.11 -14.88 -19.34
C GLY A 214 0.49 -14.85 -17.94
N CYS A 215 1.18 -15.41 -16.94
CA CYS A 215 0.77 -15.27 -15.54
C CYS A 215 0.60 -13.78 -15.17
N HIS A 216 -0.42 -13.48 -14.38
CA HIS A 216 -0.69 -12.10 -13.98
C HIS A 216 0.54 -11.50 -13.26
N PRO A 217 1.06 -10.32 -13.66
CA PRO A 217 2.31 -9.78 -13.15
C PRO A 217 2.36 -9.66 -11.62
N LEU A 218 1.26 -9.29 -10.96
CA LEU A 218 1.22 -9.19 -9.49
C LEU A 218 1.24 -10.55 -8.77
N ILE A 219 0.73 -11.63 -9.39
CA ILE A 219 0.87 -13.00 -8.85
C ILE A 219 2.33 -13.43 -8.96
N LEU A 220 2.91 -13.27 -10.15
CA LEU A 220 4.27 -13.69 -10.43
C LEU A 220 5.28 -12.88 -9.61
N ALA A 221 5.02 -11.59 -9.40
CA ALA A 221 5.74 -10.72 -8.47
C ALA A 221 5.76 -11.26 -7.04
N ALA A 222 4.59 -11.55 -6.47
CA ALA A 222 4.44 -12.08 -5.12
C ALA A 222 5.16 -13.43 -4.96
N TRP A 223 4.95 -14.34 -5.92
CA TRP A 223 5.58 -15.66 -5.91
C TRP A 223 7.11 -15.57 -6.04
N LEU A 224 7.61 -14.80 -7.01
CA LEU A 224 9.06 -14.63 -7.24
C LEU A 224 9.74 -14.04 -6.00
N HIS A 225 9.13 -13.01 -5.42
CA HIS A 225 9.62 -12.37 -4.21
C HIS A 225 9.68 -13.36 -3.04
N HIS A 226 8.57 -14.06 -2.77
CA HIS A 226 8.49 -15.03 -1.67
C HIS A 226 9.45 -16.21 -1.85
N ARG A 227 9.51 -16.83 -3.02
CA ARG A 227 10.43 -17.96 -3.25
C ARG A 227 11.88 -17.53 -3.14
N PHE A 228 12.23 -16.32 -3.60
CA PHE A 228 13.57 -15.79 -3.40
C PHE A 228 13.91 -15.59 -1.92
N THR A 229 13.01 -15.00 -1.13
CA THR A 229 13.23 -14.80 0.31
C THR A 229 13.22 -16.10 1.11
N GLN A 230 12.49 -17.13 0.65
CA GLN A 230 12.51 -18.50 1.20
C GLN A 230 13.85 -19.22 0.94
N ILE A 231 14.44 -19.04 -0.26
CA ILE A 231 15.79 -19.57 -0.55
C ILE A 231 16.83 -18.85 0.33
N HIS A 232 16.69 -17.54 0.50
CA HIS A 232 17.56 -16.73 1.34
C HIS A 232 19.07 -16.92 0.99
N PRO A 233 19.46 -16.69 -0.28
CA PRO A 233 20.72 -17.19 -0.84
C PRO A 233 21.99 -16.50 -0.31
N PHE A 234 21.88 -15.32 0.30
CA PHE A 234 23.01 -14.51 0.75
C PHE A 234 23.18 -14.54 2.26
N ALA A 235 24.39 -14.25 2.75
CA ALA A 235 24.64 -14.12 4.19
C ALA A 235 23.85 -12.97 4.83
N ASP A 236 23.64 -11.89 4.07
CA ASP A 236 22.77 -10.75 4.42
C ASP A 236 22.21 -10.08 3.14
N GLY A 237 21.25 -9.18 3.28
CA GLY A 237 20.71 -8.39 2.18
C GLY A 237 19.60 -9.07 1.37
N ASN A 238 19.16 -10.28 1.78
CA ASN A 238 18.14 -11.04 1.07
C ASN A 238 16.83 -10.28 0.90
N GLY A 239 16.34 -9.58 1.93
CA GLY A 239 15.12 -8.77 1.82
C GLY A 239 15.26 -7.62 0.82
N ARG A 240 16.38 -6.89 0.88
CA ARG A 240 16.70 -5.78 -0.06
C ARG A 240 16.81 -6.26 -1.51
N VAL A 241 17.53 -7.37 -1.75
CA VAL A 241 17.66 -7.96 -3.09
C VAL A 241 16.31 -8.51 -3.56
N GLY A 242 15.54 -9.16 -2.70
CA GLY A 242 14.20 -9.67 -3.02
C GLY A 242 13.24 -8.55 -3.42
N ARG A 243 13.27 -7.40 -2.75
CA ARG A 243 12.50 -6.21 -3.15
C ARG A 243 13.01 -5.59 -4.45
N ALA A 244 14.32 -5.62 -4.72
CA ALA A 244 14.87 -5.13 -5.98
C ALA A 244 14.54 -6.04 -7.18
N ILE A 245 14.49 -7.37 -6.99
CA ILE A 245 14.01 -8.34 -7.99
C ILE A 245 12.51 -8.15 -8.24
N LEU A 246 11.73 -7.92 -7.18
CA LEU A 246 10.32 -7.53 -7.27
C LEU A 246 10.16 -6.26 -8.13
N THR A 247 10.93 -5.20 -7.84
CA THR A 247 10.95 -3.97 -8.63
C THR A 247 11.29 -4.24 -10.09
N TRP A 248 12.31 -5.06 -10.38
CA TRP A 248 12.65 -5.42 -11.75
C TRP A 248 11.47 -6.06 -12.50
N HIS A 249 10.79 -7.02 -11.87
CA HIS A 249 9.67 -7.72 -12.49
C HIS A 249 8.49 -6.78 -12.77
N LEU A 250 8.15 -5.92 -11.81
CA LEU A 250 7.03 -4.98 -11.94
C LEU A 250 7.30 -3.94 -13.03
N VAL A 251 8.48 -3.30 -13.00
CA VAL A 251 8.85 -2.27 -13.98
C VAL A 251 8.94 -2.86 -15.39
N LYS A 252 9.48 -4.08 -15.55
CA LYS A 252 9.46 -4.83 -16.83
C LYS A 252 8.03 -4.98 -17.37
N ASN A 253 7.06 -5.19 -16.48
CA ASN A 253 5.63 -5.33 -16.79
C ASN A 253 4.85 -4.00 -16.72
N ARG A 254 5.55 -2.86 -16.72
CA ARG A 254 5.01 -1.49 -16.72
C ARG A 254 4.27 -1.06 -15.45
N TYR A 255 4.42 -1.81 -14.36
CA TYR A 255 4.00 -1.41 -13.02
C TYR A 255 5.08 -0.54 -12.35
N PHE A 256 4.75 0.07 -11.22
CA PHE A 256 5.67 0.85 -10.42
C PHE A 256 6.53 -0.03 -9.50
N PRO A 257 7.69 0.49 -9.03
CA PRO A 257 8.37 -0.09 -7.88
C PRO A 257 7.47 -0.07 -6.64
N ILE A 258 7.16 -1.24 -6.08
CA ILE A 258 6.47 -1.31 -4.78
C ILE A 258 7.43 -0.86 -3.68
N VAL A 259 6.98 0.16 -2.92
CA VAL A 259 7.60 0.61 -1.68
C VAL A 259 6.83 -0.01 -0.53
N ILE A 260 7.49 -0.90 0.21
CA ILE A 260 7.01 -1.36 1.51
C ILE A 260 7.59 -0.38 2.52
N SER A 261 6.77 0.32 3.28
CA SER A 261 7.21 1.25 4.31
C SER A 261 7.38 0.56 5.66
N ARG A 262 8.01 1.25 6.61
CA ARG A 262 8.10 0.80 8.01
C ARG A 262 6.72 0.55 8.65
N ASP A 263 5.68 1.25 8.21
CA ASP A 263 4.32 1.09 8.72
C ASP A 263 3.67 -0.19 8.17
N ASP A 264 4.02 -0.59 6.95
CA ASP A 264 3.57 -1.83 6.31
C ASP A 264 4.31 -3.07 6.83
N ARG A 265 5.38 -2.89 7.62
CA ARG A 265 6.29 -3.98 8.00
C ARG A 265 5.58 -5.16 8.66
N THR A 266 4.62 -4.89 9.55
CA THR A 266 3.88 -5.96 10.24
C THR A 266 3.04 -6.76 9.26
N GLU A 267 2.24 -6.09 8.42
CA GLU A 267 1.40 -6.74 7.41
C GLU A 267 2.26 -7.51 6.39
N TYR A 268 3.40 -6.95 5.99
CA TYR A 268 4.33 -7.60 5.08
C TYR A 268 4.94 -8.88 5.65
N ILE A 269 5.39 -8.86 6.90
CA ILE A 269 5.93 -10.06 7.56
C ILE A 269 4.83 -11.11 7.76
N ASP A 270 3.64 -10.70 8.20
CA ASP A 270 2.50 -11.60 8.36
C ASP A 270 2.12 -12.24 7.03
N ALA A 271 2.11 -11.48 5.93
CA ALA A 271 1.83 -11.99 4.59
C ALA A 271 2.89 -13.00 4.11
N LEU A 272 4.17 -12.78 4.44
CA LEU A 272 5.24 -13.76 4.18
C LEU A 272 5.05 -15.05 4.98
N GLU A 273 4.69 -14.96 6.27
CA GLU A 273 4.42 -16.14 7.10
C GLU A 273 3.20 -16.93 6.60
N GLN A 274 2.16 -16.25 6.11
CA GLN A 274 1.03 -16.91 5.43
C GLN A 274 1.47 -17.60 4.14
N ALA A 275 2.37 -16.96 3.36
CA ALA A 275 2.91 -17.56 2.15
C ALA A 275 3.81 -18.77 2.44
N ASP A 276 4.55 -18.77 3.55
CA ASP A 276 5.31 -19.93 4.04
C ASP A 276 4.38 -21.11 4.39
N ALA A 277 3.17 -20.80 4.88
CA ALA A 277 2.10 -21.76 5.12
C ALA A 277 1.34 -22.18 3.84
N GLY A 278 1.76 -21.71 2.67
CA GLY A 278 1.19 -22.04 1.37
C GLY A 278 0.04 -21.13 0.91
N ASN A 279 -0.19 -20.00 1.60
CA ASN A 279 -1.23 -19.04 1.25
C ASN A 279 -0.61 -17.71 0.77
N LEU A 280 -0.31 -17.63 -0.52
CA LEU A 280 0.29 -16.45 -1.15
C LEU A 280 -0.70 -15.28 -1.31
N LYS A 281 -2.01 -15.51 -1.15
CA LYS A 281 -3.06 -14.52 -1.40
C LYS A 281 -2.88 -13.21 -0.63
N HIS A 282 -2.44 -13.28 0.64
CA HIS A 282 -2.23 -12.09 1.46
C HIS A 282 -1.11 -11.20 0.92
N LEU A 283 -0.03 -11.82 0.43
CA LEU A 283 1.08 -11.09 -0.18
C LEU A 283 0.66 -10.46 -1.52
N ILE A 284 -0.15 -11.17 -2.31
CA ILE A 284 -0.76 -10.63 -3.54
C ILE A 284 -1.64 -9.42 -3.19
N SER A 285 -2.51 -9.52 -2.19
CA SER A 285 -3.35 -8.42 -1.73
C SER A 285 -2.55 -7.19 -1.32
N LEU A 286 -1.50 -7.38 -0.51
CA LEU A 286 -0.62 -6.29 -0.10
C LEU A 286 0.00 -5.60 -1.31
N PHE A 287 0.54 -6.36 -2.26
CA PHE A 287 1.17 -5.80 -3.46
C PHE A 287 0.19 -5.08 -4.37
N VAL A 288 -1.03 -5.61 -4.52
CA VAL A 288 -2.12 -4.94 -5.24
C VAL A 288 -2.47 -3.61 -4.59
N ASN A 289 -2.61 -3.57 -3.27
CA ASN A 289 -2.99 -2.35 -2.55
C ASN A 289 -1.90 -1.26 -2.61
N LEU A 290 -0.63 -1.65 -2.45
CA LEU A 290 0.50 -0.74 -2.60
C LEU A 290 0.58 -0.19 -4.03
N GLU A 291 0.38 -1.05 -5.04
CA GLU A 291 0.39 -0.63 -6.43
C GLU A 291 -0.77 0.32 -6.77
N LYS A 292 -1.99 0.02 -6.30
CA LYS A 292 -3.15 0.92 -6.45
C LYS A 292 -2.83 2.31 -5.90
N THR A 293 -2.23 2.36 -4.71
CA THR A 293 -1.87 3.62 -4.04
C THR A 293 -0.90 4.44 -4.88
N VAL A 294 0.17 3.81 -5.39
CA VAL A 294 1.18 4.48 -6.22
C VAL A 294 0.60 4.91 -7.58
N VAL A 295 -0.23 4.08 -8.21
CA VAL A 295 -0.90 4.43 -9.47
C VAL A 295 -1.80 5.65 -9.27
N VAL A 296 -2.60 5.68 -8.20
CA VAL A 296 -3.45 6.84 -7.89
C VAL A 296 -2.63 8.12 -7.67
N GLN A 297 -1.49 8.02 -6.96
CA GLN A 297 -0.57 9.15 -6.80
C GLN A 297 0.00 9.64 -8.13
N ALA A 298 0.33 8.72 -9.04
CA ALA A 298 0.87 9.03 -10.35
C ALA A 298 -0.15 9.69 -11.29
N LEU A 299 -1.45 9.42 -11.12
CA LEU A 299 -2.53 10.05 -11.90
C LEU A 299 -2.68 11.56 -11.59
N ALA A 300 -2.27 12.01 -10.41
CA ALA A 300 -2.35 13.42 -10.02
C ALA A 300 -1.20 13.85 -9.08
N PRO A 301 0.05 13.92 -9.58
CA PRO A 301 1.20 14.38 -8.81
C PRO A 301 0.91 15.75 -8.18
N SER A 302 1.28 15.95 -6.92
CA SER A 302 1.01 17.20 -6.18
C SER A 302 1.61 18.46 -6.85
N ASP A 303 2.63 18.28 -7.70
CA ASP A 303 3.32 19.37 -8.42
C ASP A 303 2.72 19.68 -9.80
N LEU A 304 1.60 19.04 -10.19
CA LEU A 304 1.01 19.20 -11.52
C LEU A 304 0.29 20.54 -11.73
N VAL A 305 0.29 21.44 -10.74
CA VAL A 305 -0.45 22.71 -10.82
C VAL A 305 0.30 23.76 -11.66
N ASP A 306 1.63 23.79 -11.61
CA ASP A 306 2.40 24.87 -12.25
C ASP A 306 2.84 24.54 -13.69
N GLU A 307 3.15 23.29 -14.04
CA GLU A 307 3.58 22.93 -15.41
C GLU A 307 2.41 22.80 -16.41
N VAL A 308 1.19 22.57 -15.90
CA VAL A 308 0.03 22.28 -16.73
C VAL A 308 -0.60 23.55 -17.30
N ILE A 309 -0.45 24.69 -16.62
CA ILE A 309 -0.97 25.99 -17.04
C ILE A 309 -0.43 26.39 -18.44
N ASP A 310 0.81 25.99 -18.76
CA ASP A 310 1.42 26.29 -20.06
C ASP A 310 0.98 25.33 -21.19
N SER A 311 0.54 24.10 -20.88
CA SER A 311 0.14 23.11 -21.91
C SER A 311 -1.34 23.18 -22.34
N ILE A 312 -2.19 23.84 -21.54
CA ILE A 312 -3.64 23.98 -21.76
C ILE A 312 -3.97 24.80 -23.01
N VAL A 313 -3.12 25.77 -23.36
CA VAL A 313 -3.40 26.71 -24.46
C VAL A 313 -3.24 26.06 -25.84
N GLU A 314 -2.49 24.96 -25.96
CA GLU A 314 -2.07 24.44 -27.27
C GLU A 314 -2.97 23.34 -27.88
N ARG A 315 -3.90 22.72 -27.13
CA ARG A 315 -4.62 21.49 -27.61
C ARG A 315 -6.15 21.45 -27.39
N ALA A 316 -6.83 22.60 -27.39
CA ALA A 316 -8.21 22.76 -26.90
C ALA A 316 -9.38 22.34 -27.85
N GLY A 317 -9.15 21.73 -29.02
CA GLY A 317 -10.25 21.44 -29.97
C GLY A 317 -10.86 20.04 -29.89
N LEU A 318 -10.01 19.01 -29.81
CA LEU A 318 -10.42 17.61 -29.88
C LEU A 318 -10.41 16.90 -28.52
N ARG A 319 -9.63 17.41 -27.56
CA ARG A 319 -9.54 16.88 -26.18
C ARG A 319 -10.83 17.09 -25.39
N GLN A 320 -11.48 18.25 -25.54
CA GLN A 320 -12.68 18.62 -24.78
C GLN A 320 -13.87 17.65 -25.01
N ALA A 321 -14.01 17.09 -26.22
CA ALA A 321 -15.08 16.16 -26.53
C ALA A 321 -14.84 14.74 -25.95
N SER A 322 -13.59 14.27 -25.96
CA SER A 322 -13.21 12.99 -25.36
C SER A 322 -13.24 13.04 -23.83
N GLU A 323 -12.67 14.09 -23.24
CA GLU A 323 -12.71 14.33 -21.79
C GLU A 323 -14.15 14.48 -21.30
N SER A 324 -15.02 15.17 -22.04
CA SER A 324 -16.45 15.26 -21.72
C SER A 324 -17.17 13.91 -21.76
N HIS A 325 -16.82 13.01 -22.69
CA HIS A 325 -17.42 11.68 -22.74
C HIS A 325 -16.94 10.79 -21.57
N GLN A 326 -15.64 10.80 -21.27
CA GLN A 326 -15.08 10.07 -20.13
C GLN A 326 -15.70 10.54 -18.81
N MET A 327 -15.84 11.87 -18.65
CA MET A 327 -16.53 12.49 -17.53
C MET A 327 -17.99 12.08 -17.41
N SER A 328 -18.74 12.09 -18.52
CA SER A 328 -20.11 11.58 -18.51
C SER A 328 -20.17 10.14 -18.01
N ARG A 329 -19.32 9.26 -18.56
CA ARG A 329 -19.34 7.83 -18.23
C ARG A 329 -18.94 7.54 -16.79
N VAL A 330 -17.87 8.14 -16.27
CA VAL A 330 -17.47 7.88 -14.86
C VAL A 330 -18.51 8.45 -13.89
N ASN A 331 -19.15 9.58 -14.23
CA ASN A 331 -20.26 10.13 -13.45
C ASN A 331 -21.51 9.23 -13.50
N GLU A 332 -21.82 8.61 -14.65
CA GLU A 332 -22.89 7.60 -14.77
C GLU A 332 -22.64 6.40 -13.84
N VAL A 333 -21.40 5.91 -13.77
CA VAL A 333 -21.01 4.86 -12.82
C VAL A 333 -21.16 5.35 -11.39
N ALA A 334 -20.68 6.56 -11.07
CA ALA A 334 -20.77 7.14 -9.73
C ALA A 334 -22.23 7.28 -9.24
N VAL A 335 -23.15 7.70 -10.12
CA VAL A 335 -24.59 7.74 -9.81
C VAL A 335 -25.13 6.36 -9.46
N LYS A 336 -24.77 5.33 -10.23
CA LYS A 336 -25.22 3.95 -9.96
C LYS A 336 -24.64 3.39 -8.66
N LEU A 337 -23.39 3.71 -8.35
CA LEU A 337 -22.77 3.35 -7.08
C LEU A 337 -23.45 4.08 -5.91
N GLN A 338 -23.77 5.37 -6.06
CA GLN A 338 -24.52 6.14 -5.07
C GLN A 338 -25.90 5.53 -4.81
N GLU A 339 -26.68 5.24 -5.86
CA GLU A 339 -27.99 4.57 -5.75
C GLU A 339 -27.89 3.23 -5.01
N SER A 340 -26.86 2.43 -5.33
CA SER A 340 -26.63 1.12 -4.69
C SER A 340 -26.26 1.24 -3.22
N ALA A 341 -25.38 2.18 -2.86
CA ALA A 341 -24.98 2.42 -1.48
C ALA A 341 -26.13 3.03 -0.65
N GLU A 342 -26.91 3.95 -1.21
CA GLU A 342 -28.09 4.51 -0.55
C GLU A 342 -29.11 3.40 -0.21
N PHE A 343 -29.39 2.50 -1.16
CA PHE A 343 -30.26 1.35 -0.94
C PHE A 343 -29.71 0.43 0.17
N TYR A 344 -28.43 0.06 0.07
CA TYR A 344 -27.77 -0.80 1.05
C TYR A 344 -27.78 -0.18 2.47
N LEU A 345 -27.40 1.08 2.60
CA LEU A 345 -27.37 1.78 3.88
C LEU A 345 -28.78 1.93 4.47
N SER A 346 -29.80 2.15 3.63
CA SER A 346 -31.20 2.20 4.07
C SER A 346 -31.67 0.85 4.66
N GLU A 347 -31.30 -0.27 4.02
CA GLU A 347 -31.59 -1.62 4.54
C GLU A 347 -30.89 -1.86 5.89
N LYS A 348 -29.60 -1.51 5.98
CA LYS A 348 -28.82 -1.66 7.23
C LYS A 348 -29.32 -0.75 8.34
N ALA A 349 -29.66 0.49 8.04
CA ALA A 349 -30.29 1.44 8.94
C ALA A 349 -31.56 0.87 9.58
N GLN A 350 -32.46 0.30 8.78
CA GLN A 350 -33.68 -0.32 9.28
C GLN A 350 -33.38 -1.53 10.19
N ASN A 351 -32.39 -2.34 9.82
CA ASN A 351 -31.94 -3.47 10.64
C ASN A 351 -31.39 -3.02 11.99
N ILE A 352 -30.54 -1.99 12.00
CA ILE A 352 -29.99 -1.38 13.21
C ILE A 352 -31.12 -0.86 14.10
N GLN A 353 -32.06 -0.10 13.55
CA GLN A 353 -33.22 0.40 14.30
C GLN A 353 -34.01 -0.75 14.93
N ASN A 354 -34.33 -1.79 14.15
CA ASN A 354 -35.10 -2.94 14.65
C ASN A 354 -34.39 -3.64 15.82
N LYS A 355 -33.08 -3.89 15.69
CA LYS A 355 -32.29 -4.55 16.74
C LYS A 355 -32.12 -3.69 17.99
N LEU A 356 -31.97 -2.37 17.84
CA LEU A 356 -31.82 -1.47 18.98
C LEU A 356 -33.14 -1.32 19.75
N VAL A 357 -34.28 -1.34 19.05
CA VAL A 357 -35.60 -1.34 19.70
C VAL A 357 -35.81 -2.58 20.57
N GLU A 358 -35.29 -3.75 20.19
CA GLU A 358 -35.35 -4.98 21.00
C GLU A 358 -34.66 -4.83 22.37
N VAL A 359 -33.67 -3.93 22.48
CA VAL A 359 -32.95 -3.62 23.72
C VAL A 359 -33.34 -2.26 24.31
N ASN A 360 -34.50 -1.72 23.92
CA ASN A 360 -35.07 -0.46 24.41
C ASN A 360 -34.18 0.79 24.12
N LEU A 361 -33.41 0.73 23.04
CA LEU A 361 -32.65 1.84 22.47
C LEU A 361 -33.37 2.36 21.23
N PHE A 362 -33.79 3.63 21.26
CA PHE A 362 -34.51 4.25 20.15
C PHE A 362 -33.56 5.06 19.29
N VAL A 363 -33.49 4.69 18.00
CA VAL A 363 -32.71 5.39 16.98
C VAL A 363 -33.61 5.77 15.82
N SER A 364 -33.46 6.99 15.32
CA SER A 364 -34.02 7.44 14.05
C SER A 364 -32.91 7.45 13.02
N PRO A 365 -32.82 6.42 12.16
CA PRO A 365 -31.91 6.49 11.04
C PRO A 365 -32.48 7.38 9.93
N ASP A 366 -31.62 8.11 9.25
CA ASP A 366 -31.94 8.79 8.00
C ASP A 366 -30.80 8.57 7.00
N VAL A 367 -31.15 8.30 5.74
CA VAL A 367 -30.17 8.11 4.67
C VAL A 367 -30.44 9.13 3.58
N ARG A 368 -29.40 9.86 3.18
CA ARG A 368 -29.51 10.91 2.16
C ARG A 368 -28.41 10.75 1.14
N ALA A 369 -28.76 10.75 -0.14
CA ALA A 369 -27.81 10.89 -1.23
C ALA A 369 -27.88 12.28 -1.86
N GLY A 370 -26.73 12.82 -2.26
CA GLY A 370 -26.64 14.14 -2.89
C GLY A 370 -25.37 14.34 -3.70
N HIS A 371 -25.27 15.47 -4.40
CA HIS A 371 -24.05 15.86 -5.09
C HIS A 371 -23.86 17.39 -5.07
N THR A 372 -22.63 17.88 -5.32
CA THR A 372 -22.21 19.28 -5.18
C THR A 372 -22.96 20.32 -6.04
N SER A 373 -23.86 19.92 -6.94
CA SER A 373 -24.80 20.87 -7.57
C SER A 373 -25.91 21.33 -6.62
N GLY A 374 -26.10 20.65 -5.48
CA GLY A 374 -27.03 21.02 -4.42
C GLY A 374 -26.37 21.86 -3.33
N HIS A 375 -27.06 22.91 -2.87
CA HIS A 375 -26.61 23.91 -1.88
C HIS A 375 -26.16 23.37 -0.49
N TYR A 376 -26.06 22.06 -0.27
CA TYR A 376 -25.91 21.45 1.06
C TYR A 376 -24.55 20.77 1.33
N PHE A 377 -23.74 20.44 0.33
CA PHE A 377 -22.68 19.41 0.51
C PHE A 377 -21.22 19.89 0.48
N HIS A 378 -20.95 21.19 0.38
CA HIS A 378 -19.58 21.72 0.51
C HIS A 378 -18.98 21.54 1.93
N GLN A 379 -19.81 21.23 2.93
CA GLN A 379 -19.39 21.13 4.33
C GLN A 379 -18.37 20.02 4.60
N TYR A 380 -18.29 19.00 3.75
CA TYR A 380 -17.32 17.90 3.89
C TYR A 380 -16.03 18.09 3.11
N ASN A 381 -15.86 19.20 2.38
CA ASN A 381 -14.65 19.44 1.59
C ASN A 381 -13.38 19.42 2.45
N ALA A 382 -13.43 19.99 3.66
CA ALA A 382 -12.31 19.93 4.60
C ALA A 382 -12.01 18.50 5.07
N HIS A 383 -13.04 17.68 5.30
CA HIS A 383 -12.88 16.28 5.69
C HIS A 383 -12.22 15.48 4.57
N MET A 384 -12.74 15.60 3.35
CA MET A 384 -12.16 14.96 2.16
C MET A 384 -10.72 15.39 1.92
N HIS A 385 -10.39 16.67 2.11
CA HIS A 385 -9.03 17.20 1.96
C HIS A 385 -8.05 16.63 3.01
N GLU A 386 -8.48 16.48 4.26
CA GLU A 386 -7.62 15.89 5.29
C GLU A 386 -7.43 14.37 5.11
N ILE A 387 -8.47 13.66 4.69
CA ILE A 387 -8.36 12.24 4.30
C ILE A 387 -7.44 12.11 3.08
N SER A 388 -7.56 12.99 2.10
CA SER A 388 -6.75 12.95 0.87
C SER A 388 -5.28 13.20 1.11
N LYS A 389 -4.92 14.08 2.05
CA LYS A 389 -3.52 14.25 2.49
C LYS A 389 -2.96 12.97 3.11
N LYS A 390 -3.71 12.33 4.00
CA LYS A 390 -3.26 11.09 4.66
C LYS A 390 -3.09 9.94 3.67
N LEU A 391 -4.02 9.82 2.73
CA LEU A 391 -4.03 8.77 1.71
C LEU A 391 -3.28 9.18 0.43
N GLN A 392 -2.63 10.34 0.44
CA GLN A 392 -1.76 10.88 -0.61
C GLN A 392 -2.42 10.95 -2.00
N TYR A 393 -3.69 11.35 -2.10
CA TYR A 393 -4.37 11.61 -3.39
C TYR A 393 -4.84 13.07 -3.51
N SER A 394 -5.08 13.51 -4.75
CA SER A 394 -5.55 14.87 -5.07
C SER A 394 -7.04 14.85 -5.41
N VAL A 395 -7.85 15.63 -4.68
CA VAL A 395 -9.30 15.76 -4.91
C VAL A 395 -9.58 16.91 -5.86
N ASN A 396 -10.31 16.66 -6.94
CA ASN A 396 -10.77 17.72 -7.83
C ASN A 396 -12.10 18.31 -7.35
N PHE A 397 -12.01 19.38 -6.54
CA PHE A 397 -13.18 20.09 -6.00
C PHE A 397 -13.98 20.91 -7.04
N ASN A 398 -13.51 21.00 -8.30
CA ASN A 398 -14.24 21.69 -9.36
C ASN A 398 -15.25 20.79 -10.08
N GLU A 399 -15.25 19.49 -9.80
CA GLU A 399 -16.14 18.51 -10.43
C GLU A 399 -17.24 18.03 -9.47
N TYR A 400 -18.15 17.19 -9.99
CA TYR A 400 -19.19 16.56 -9.16
C TYR A 400 -18.56 15.70 -8.06
N ILE A 401 -18.98 15.97 -6.83
CA ILE A 401 -18.74 15.10 -5.69
C ILE A 401 -20.09 14.51 -5.30
N TYR A 402 -20.18 13.19 -5.29
CA TYR A 402 -21.38 12.45 -4.87
C TYR A 402 -21.21 12.05 -3.42
N THR A 403 -22.25 12.21 -2.63
CA THR A 403 -22.23 11.96 -1.19
C THR A 403 -23.38 11.06 -0.80
N ILE A 404 -23.13 10.15 0.15
CA ILE A 404 -24.15 9.32 0.79
C ILE A 404 -23.96 9.48 2.29
N GLU A 405 -24.99 9.95 2.97
CA GLU A 405 -25.02 10.17 4.41
C GLU A 405 -25.92 9.12 5.06
N LEU A 406 -25.44 8.52 6.15
CA LEU A 406 -26.24 7.79 7.11
C LEU A 406 -26.15 8.54 8.45
N ASP A 407 -27.29 9.05 8.90
CA ASP A 407 -27.44 9.74 10.17
C ASP A 407 -28.14 8.82 11.16
N LEU A 408 -27.50 8.53 12.30
CA LEU A 408 -28.08 7.75 13.39
C LEU A 408 -28.27 8.65 14.61
N GLU A 409 -29.51 9.09 14.82
CA GLU A 409 -29.88 9.94 15.97
C GLU A 409 -30.55 9.10 17.08
N THR A 410 -29.98 9.13 18.28
CA THR A 410 -30.48 8.43 19.48
C THR A 410 -31.35 9.32 20.36
N HIS A 411 -32.49 8.80 20.85
CA HIS A 411 -33.49 9.60 21.59
C HIS A 411 -33.52 9.40 23.12
N ASN A 412 -32.61 8.60 23.70
CA ASN A 412 -32.65 8.30 25.14
C ASN A 412 -32.00 9.40 26.01
N VAL A 413 -32.62 9.67 27.16
CA VAL A 413 -32.30 10.79 28.06
C VAL A 413 -30.98 10.55 28.78
N GLY A 414 -29.94 11.30 28.38
CA GLY A 414 -28.66 11.40 29.10
C GLY A 414 -27.45 11.08 28.23
N LEU A 415 -27.12 11.99 27.29
CA LEU A 415 -25.88 11.99 26.49
C LEU A 415 -25.72 10.84 25.49
N ALA A 416 -26.71 10.60 24.63
CA ALA A 416 -26.56 9.65 23.53
C ALA A 416 -26.08 10.38 22.26
N PRO A 417 -24.95 9.96 21.63
CA PRO A 417 -24.34 10.70 20.53
C PRO A 417 -25.00 10.42 19.18
N ARG A 418 -25.23 11.48 18.39
CA ARG A 418 -25.60 11.38 16.98
C ARG A 418 -24.36 11.00 16.17
N MET A 419 -24.43 9.92 15.41
CA MET A 419 -23.37 9.55 14.47
C MET A 419 -23.78 9.89 13.05
N LEU A 420 -22.92 10.62 12.36
CA LEU A 420 -23.02 10.86 10.93
C LEU A 420 -21.94 10.05 10.21
N PHE A 421 -22.33 9.10 9.38
CA PHE A 421 -21.45 8.34 8.50
C PHE A 421 -21.59 8.87 7.07
N VAL A 422 -20.49 9.26 6.43
CA VAL A 422 -20.50 9.87 5.10
C VAL A 422 -19.58 9.11 4.17
N ILE A 423 -20.10 8.71 3.01
CA ILE A 423 -19.34 8.24 1.85
C ILE A 423 -19.28 9.38 0.85
N SER A 424 -18.10 9.68 0.32
CA SER A 424 -17.88 10.68 -0.72
C SER A 424 -17.19 10.05 -1.91
N LEU A 425 -17.76 10.18 -3.11
CA LEU A 425 -17.17 9.80 -4.39
C LEU A 425 -16.76 11.08 -5.12
N PHE A 426 -15.50 11.19 -5.51
CA PHE A 426 -14.94 12.41 -6.10
C PHE A 426 -13.93 12.08 -7.20
N HIS A 427 -13.74 13.03 -8.11
CA HIS A 427 -12.74 12.93 -9.16
C HIS A 427 -11.34 13.07 -8.59
N ILE A 428 -10.42 12.21 -9.03
CA ILE A 428 -9.00 12.30 -8.71
C ILE A 428 -8.36 13.25 -9.72
N GLY A 429 -7.62 14.26 -9.25
CA GLY A 429 -6.97 15.23 -10.14
C GLY A 429 -6.90 16.64 -9.57
N HIS A 430 -6.33 17.54 -10.37
CA HIS A 430 -6.30 18.98 -10.11
C HIS A 430 -7.27 19.72 -11.03
N THR A 431 -7.52 20.99 -10.71
CA THR A 431 -8.55 21.87 -11.29
C THR A 431 -8.54 22.03 -12.82
N SER A 432 -7.50 21.58 -13.51
CA SER A 432 -7.30 21.81 -14.94
C SER A 432 -7.44 20.58 -15.84
N HIS A 433 -7.40 19.36 -15.29
CA HIS A 433 -7.46 18.11 -16.06
C HIS A 433 -8.23 17.05 -15.29
N SER A 434 -9.22 16.44 -15.94
CA SER A 434 -9.88 15.28 -15.37
C SER A 434 -9.22 13.99 -15.82
N THR A 435 -8.96 13.10 -14.87
CA THR A 435 -8.27 11.82 -15.10
C THR A 435 -9.20 10.73 -15.64
N GLY A 436 -10.52 10.93 -15.60
CA GLY A 436 -11.47 9.84 -15.86
C GLY A 436 -11.55 8.81 -14.73
N VAL A 437 -10.93 9.11 -13.57
CA VAL A 437 -10.86 8.25 -12.39
C VAL A 437 -11.54 8.93 -11.21
N MET A 438 -12.37 8.18 -10.50
CA MET A 438 -12.96 8.60 -9.25
C MET A 438 -12.52 7.68 -8.11
N ALA A 439 -12.39 8.26 -6.92
CA ALA A 439 -12.20 7.53 -5.68
C ALA A 439 -13.40 7.74 -4.77
N ALA A 440 -13.65 6.77 -3.89
CA ALA A 440 -14.57 6.87 -2.78
C ALA A 440 -13.83 6.73 -1.45
N THR A 441 -14.20 7.59 -0.50
CA THR A 441 -13.75 7.52 0.90
C THR A 441 -14.92 7.66 1.85
N ALA A 442 -14.78 7.11 3.04
CA ALA A 442 -15.77 7.15 4.10
C ALA A 442 -15.19 7.68 5.42
N PHE A 443 -16.01 8.42 6.16
CA PHE A 443 -15.70 8.86 7.53
C PHE A 443 -16.93 8.86 8.42
N ALA A 444 -16.71 8.93 9.74
CA ALA A 444 -17.75 9.08 10.75
C ALA A 444 -17.49 10.31 11.64
N GLU A 445 -18.52 11.11 11.89
CA GLU A 445 -18.50 12.26 12.79
C GLU A 445 -19.49 12.02 13.95
N MET A 446 -19.10 12.40 15.16
CA MET A 446 -19.94 12.30 16.36
C MET A 446 -20.38 13.69 16.80
N GLN A 447 -21.69 13.92 16.89
CA GLN A 447 -22.28 15.18 17.34
C GLN A 447 -22.88 15.01 18.74
N GLY A 448 -22.38 15.79 19.71
CA GLY A 448 -22.81 15.75 21.12
C GLY A 448 -21.63 15.82 22.10
N PRO A 449 -21.86 15.78 23.43
CA PRO A 449 -20.79 15.86 24.42
C PRO A 449 -19.98 14.57 24.41
N ILE A 450 -18.78 14.64 23.82
CA ILE A 450 -17.84 13.53 23.77
C ILE A 450 -17.26 13.30 25.19
N PRO A 451 -17.31 12.08 25.76
CA PRO A 451 -16.66 11.79 27.02
C PRO A 451 -15.15 12.11 26.99
N TYR A 452 -14.60 12.50 28.13
CA TYR A 452 -13.19 12.91 28.32
C TYR A 452 -12.15 11.81 27.96
N SER A 453 -12.59 10.59 27.60
CA SER A 453 -11.76 9.44 27.22
C SER A 453 -11.26 9.46 25.77
N SER A 454 -11.64 10.45 24.96
CA SER A 454 -11.32 10.60 23.52
C SER A 454 -9.83 10.78 23.16
N GLN A 455 -8.89 10.63 24.10
CA GLN A 455 -7.44 10.69 23.85
C GLN A 455 -6.80 9.35 23.41
N ARG A 456 -7.57 8.37 22.91
CA ARG A 456 -7.05 7.01 22.58
C ARG A 456 -7.36 6.50 21.17
N HIS A 457 -7.53 7.35 20.17
CA HIS A 457 -7.64 6.89 18.77
C HIS A 457 -6.65 7.62 17.86
N PRO A 458 -5.59 6.94 17.36
CA PRO A 458 -4.64 7.53 16.41
C PRO A 458 -5.28 7.88 15.05
N GLU A 459 -6.47 7.35 14.76
CA GLU A 459 -7.23 7.57 13.52
C GLU A 459 -8.13 8.81 13.55
N LEU A 460 -8.28 9.47 14.71
CA LEU A 460 -9.05 10.70 14.86
C LEU A 460 -8.36 11.84 14.09
N ILE A 461 -9.10 12.55 13.23
CA ILE A 461 -8.59 13.67 12.44
C ILE A 461 -9.18 14.98 12.97
N THR A 462 -8.31 15.86 13.46
CA THR A 462 -8.68 17.23 13.82
C THR A 462 -8.49 18.14 12.62
N SER A 463 -9.58 18.69 12.09
CA SER A 463 -9.53 19.70 11.03
C SER A 463 -8.85 20.98 11.54
N SER A 464 -7.94 21.54 10.74
CA SER A 464 -7.39 22.90 10.97
C SER A 464 -8.41 24.01 10.67
N ILE A 465 -9.52 23.66 10.02
CA ILE A 465 -10.61 24.54 9.60
C ILE A 465 -11.84 24.17 10.43
N GLY A 466 -11.95 24.69 11.66
CA GLY A 466 -13.19 24.86 12.46
C GLY A 466 -14.19 23.70 12.62
N ASN A 467 -13.95 22.50 12.07
CA ASN A 467 -14.89 21.40 11.99
C ASN A 467 -14.70 20.44 13.17
N ALA A 468 -15.77 19.72 13.53
CA ALA A 468 -15.71 18.68 14.53
C ALA A 468 -14.66 17.61 14.15
N PRO A 469 -13.95 17.02 15.13
CA PRO A 469 -13.07 15.90 14.84
C PRO A 469 -13.88 14.73 14.29
N PHE A 470 -13.29 14.02 13.33
CA PHE A 470 -13.93 12.91 12.66
C PHE A 470 -13.02 11.69 12.64
N TYR A 471 -13.62 10.52 12.43
CA TYR A 471 -12.95 9.23 12.38
C TYR A 471 -12.85 8.76 10.93
N ASN A 472 -11.64 8.43 10.47
CA ASN A 472 -11.46 7.86 9.15
C ASN A 472 -11.99 6.41 9.11
N CYS A 473 -12.98 6.14 8.28
CA CYS A 473 -13.53 4.78 8.11
C CYS A 473 -12.97 4.09 6.86
N THR A 474 -12.08 4.76 6.12
CA THR A 474 -11.50 4.27 4.87
C THR A 474 -10.26 3.42 5.18
N VAL A 475 -10.36 2.10 4.97
CA VAL A 475 -9.20 1.19 5.03
C VAL A 475 -8.28 1.42 3.82
N ALA A 476 -8.87 1.45 2.63
CA ALA A 476 -8.23 1.84 1.38
C ALA A 476 -9.28 2.55 0.51
N PRO A 477 -8.92 3.60 -0.25
CA PRO A 477 -9.85 4.22 -1.20
C PRO A 477 -10.40 3.19 -2.17
N PHE A 478 -11.70 3.24 -2.42
CA PHE A 478 -12.30 2.47 -3.51
C PHE A 478 -12.18 3.28 -4.79
N THR A 479 -11.66 2.70 -5.87
CA THR A 479 -11.41 3.44 -7.11
C THR A 479 -12.14 2.80 -8.29
N PHE A 480 -12.55 3.64 -9.22
CA PHE A 480 -13.18 3.22 -10.47
C PHE A 480 -12.93 4.27 -11.56
N THR A 481 -13.09 3.85 -12.80
CA THR A 481 -12.77 4.61 -14.00
C THR A 481 -13.97 4.65 -14.94
N TRP A 482 -13.91 5.55 -15.93
CA TRP A 482 -14.90 5.64 -17.02
C TRP A 482 -15.03 4.37 -17.88
N ASN A 483 -14.04 3.46 -17.82
CA ASN A 483 -14.05 2.18 -18.53
C ASN A 483 -14.79 1.07 -17.80
N ASP A 484 -15.02 1.22 -16.50
CA ASP A 484 -15.73 0.23 -15.71
C ASP A 484 -17.23 0.29 -15.98
N SER A 485 -17.93 -0.84 -15.83
CA SER A 485 -19.39 -0.88 -15.81
C SER A 485 -19.91 -0.83 -14.36
N ALA A 486 -21.07 -0.21 -14.15
CA ALA A 486 -21.67 -0.16 -12.83
C ALA A 486 -21.99 -1.56 -12.31
N GLU A 487 -22.40 -2.48 -13.19
CA GLU A 487 -22.71 -3.86 -12.85
C GLU A 487 -21.50 -4.64 -12.29
N GLU A 488 -20.31 -4.41 -12.86
CA GLU A 488 -19.06 -5.05 -12.40
C GLU A 488 -18.55 -4.46 -11.09
N VAL A 489 -18.68 -3.13 -10.91
CA VAL A 489 -18.08 -2.42 -9.78
C VAL A 489 -18.97 -2.45 -8.54
N SER A 490 -20.30 -2.46 -8.70
CA SER A 490 -21.26 -2.34 -7.59
C SER A 490 -21.08 -3.39 -6.49
N PRO A 491 -20.94 -4.71 -6.79
CA PRO A 491 -20.76 -5.71 -5.72
C PRO A 491 -19.52 -5.45 -4.85
N ARG A 492 -18.42 -5.03 -5.48
CA ARG A 492 -17.18 -4.71 -4.74
C ARG A 492 -17.34 -3.43 -3.94
N PHE A 493 -18.03 -2.43 -4.49
CA PHE A 493 -18.30 -1.18 -3.80
C PHE A 493 -19.19 -1.37 -2.56
N ILE A 494 -20.18 -2.27 -2.63
CA ILE A 494 -21.01 -2.62 -1.47
C ILE A 494 -20.20 -3.35 -0.40
N ASN A 495 -19.33 -4.30 -0.79
CA ASN A 495 -18.42 -4.95 0.18
C ASN A 495 -17.49 -3.94 0.86
N TRP A 496 -16.96 -2.98 0.10
CA TRP A 496 -16.15 -1.89 0.65
C TRP A 496 -16.97 -0.99 1.59
N THR A 497 -18.21 -0.67 1.22
CA THR A 497 -19.15 0.11 2.03
C THR A 497 -19.46 -0.60 3.35
N GLU A 498 -19.67 -1.91 3.33
CA GLU A 498 -19.88 -2.74 4.53
C GLU A 498 -18.70 -2.69 5.49
N ALA A 499 -17.47 -2.80 4.97
CA ALA A 499 -16.26 -2.70 5.77
C ALA A 499 -16.12 -1.32 6.43
N CYS A 500 -16.35 -0.24 5.68
CA CYS A 500 -16.31 1.13 6.19
C CYS A 500 -17.39 1.39 7.26
N LEU A 501 -18.62 0.95 7.00
CA LEU A 501 -19.73 1.07 7.96
C LEU A 501 -19.43 0.29 9.25
N SER A 502 -18.82 -0.88 9.15
CA SER A 502 -18.43 -1.68 10.32
C SER A 502 -17.38 -0.97 11.19
N ILE A 503 -16.49 -0.18 10.59
CA ILE A 503 -15.56 0.68 11.34
C ILE A 503 -16.30 1.82 12.02
N ALA A 504 -17.19 2.51 11.29
CA ALA A 504 -18.01 3.60 11.82
C ALA A 504 -18.86 3.16 13.03
N LEU A 505 -19.55 2.01 12.92
CA LEU A 505 -20.39 1.49 13.99
C LEU A 505 -19.58 1.08 15.23
N ARG A 506 -18.37 0.54 15.06
CA ARG A 506 -17.47 0.27 16.19
C ARG A 506 -17.06 1.56 16.89
N TYR A 507 -16.66 2.57 16.12
CA TYR A 507 -16.34 3.90 16.66
C TYR A 507 -17.52 4.51 17.42
N TRP A 508 -18.74 4.39 16.88
CA TRP A 508 -19.97 4.82 17.56
C TRP A 508 -20.21 4.07 18.87
N MET A 509 -20.05 2.75 18.88
CA MET A 509 -20.21 1.93 20.09
C MET A 509 -19.19 2.26 21.17
N GLU A 510 -17.92 2.49 20.81
CA GLU A 510 -16.86 2.80 21.77
C GLU A 510 -17.03 4.18 22.44
N ASN A 511 -17.74 5.10 21.78
CA ASN A 511 -17.94 6.48 22.21
C ASN A 511 -19.37 6.77 22.68
N SER A 512 -20.27 5.80 22.58
CA SER A 512 -21.56 5.80 23.26
C SER A 512 -21.33 5.13 24.61
N ASP A 513 -21.57 5.80 25.75
CA ASP A 513 -21.44 5.23 27.10
C ASP A 513 -22.46 4.09 27.34
N ALA A 514 -22.33 2.97 26.63
CA ALA A 514 -22.97 1.71 26.91
C ALA A 514 -21.96 0.84 27.67
N SER A 515 -21.68 1.22 28.93
CA SER A 515 -21.24 0.19 29.88
C SER A 515 -22.36 -0.84 30.03
N PRO A 516 -22.04 -2.15 30.10
CA PRO A 516 -23.03 -3.20 30.36
C PRO A 516 -23.76 -3.03 31.69
#